data_AF-A0A1C6LI43-F1
#
_entry.id   AF-A0A1C6LI43-F1
#
_cell.length_a   1.000
_cell.length_b   1.000
_cell.length_c   1.000
_cell.angle_alpha   90.00
_cell.angle_beta   90.00
_cell.angle_gamma   90.00
#
_symmetry.space_group_name_H-M   'P 1'
#
loop_
_entity.id
_entity.type
_entity.pdbx_description
1 polymer ?
#
loop_
_entity_poly.entity_id
_entity_poly.type
_entity_poly.pdbx_seq_one_letter_code
_entity_poly.pdbx_strand_id
1 'polypeptide(L)'
;MSSSSARPADDLKVRTVAWAVAAQVWPLLAFVGVLWAAALVWMARSGDSVPATMAWVLLVKPAALGLVAAFALHESAHVVVLKRIGTVTHIAVERTVLRTSVVPEGTMTARQAAAVALSGPSACFAVGAVLWLSGLDRSLSWWYLAHIVFLLPFFGDGRALRQSLRADGKAADGR
;
A
#
# COMPACT_ATOMS: atom_id res chain seq x y z
N MET A 1 -15.27 1.25 13.90
CA MET A 1 -15.84 0.09 13.18
C MET A 1 -14.72 -0.60 12.42
N SER A 2 -14.49 -1.88 12.67
CA SER A 2 -13.61 -2.71 11.82
C SER A 2 -14.51 -3.42 10.81
N SER A 3 -14.12 -3.43 9.54
CA SER A 3 -14.82 -4.16 8.49
C SER A 3 -13.85 -5.16 7.86
N SER A 4 -14.29 -6.41 7.72
CA SER A 4 -13.57 -7.46 7.00
C SER A 4 -14.47 -8.00 5.89
N SER A 5 -13.91 -8.20 4.71
CA SER A 5 -14.58 -8.91 3.62
C SER A 5 -13.65 -9.98 3.07
N ALA A 6 -13.93 -11.24 3.41
CA ALA A 6 -13.28 -12.40 2.81
C ALA A 6 -13.88 -12.66 1.43
N ARG A 7 -13.01 -12.96 0.46
CA ARG A 7 -13.39 -13.38 -0.88
C ARG A 7 -12.50 -14.54 -1.32
N PRO A 8 -12.99 -15.43 -2.21
CA PRO A 8 -12.13 -16.40 -2.86
C PRO A 8 -10.90 -15.70 -3.46
N ALA A 9 -9.72 -16.31 -3.34
CA ALA A 9 -8.46 -15.70 -3.75
C ALA A 9 -8.51 -15.24 -5.21
N ASP A 10 -9.08 -16.06 -6.10
CA ASP A 10 -9.19 -15.77 -7.53
C ASP A 10 -10.09 -14.57 -7.84
N ASP A 11 -11.13 -14.35 -7.04
CA ASP A 11 -12.13 -13.30 -7.27
C ASP A 11 -11.69 -11.92 -6.74
N LEU A 12 -10.68 -11.85 -5.87
CA LEU A 12 -10.23 -10.59 -5.32
C LEU A 12 -9.51 -9.73 -6.37
N LYS A 13 -10.19 -8.70 -6.87
CA LYS A 13 -9.61 -7.78 -7.85
C LYS A 13 -8.74 -6.73 -7.17
N VAL A 14 -7.61 -6.37 -7.78
CA VAL A 14 -6.71 -5.28 -7.35
C VAL A 14 -7.46 -3.96 -7.10
N ARG A 15 -8.44 -3.64 -7.96
CA ARG A 15 -9.32 -2.45 -7.76
C ARG A 15 -10.03 -2.42 -6.41
N THR A 16 -10.35 -3.58 -5.84
CA THR A 16 -11.01 -3.70 -4.53
C THR A 16 -10.07 -3.25 -3.42
N VAL A 17 -8.80 -3.63 -3.52
CA VAL A 17 -7.74 -3.23 -2.58
C VAL A 17 -7.46 -1.74 -2.68
N ALA A 18 -7.31 -1.23 -3.90
CA ALA A 18 -7.13 0.21 -4.12
C ALA A 18 -8.30 1.03 -3.56
N TRP A 19 -9.54 0.57 -3.78
CA TRP A 19 -10.72 1.21 -3.21
C TRP A 19 -10.75 1.13 -1.67
N ALA A 20 -10.36 0.01 -1.08
CA ALA A 20 -10.27 -0.15 0.37
C ALA A 20 -9.29 0.88 0.99
N VAL A 21 -8.13 1.09 0.35
CA VAL A 21 -7.15 2.11 0.76
C VAL A 21 -7.72 3.51 0.59
N ALA A 22 -8.32 3.85 -0.56
CA ALA A 22 -8.92 5.17 -0.78
C ALA A 22 -10.05 5.47 0.22
N ALA A 23 -10.90 4.47 0.48
CA ALA A 23 -11.97 4.57 1.46
C ALA A 23 -11.45 4.66 2.89
N GLN A 24 -10.20 4.29 3.18
CA GLN A 24 -9.57 4.47 4.48
C GLN A 24 -9.20 5.92 4.73
N VAL A 25 -8.65 6.58 3.73
CA VAL A 25 -8.18 7.96 3.81
C VAL A 25 -9.18 8.96 3.23
N TRP A 26 -10.44 8.55 3.05
CA TRP A 26 -11.48 9.37 2.44
C TRP A 26 -11.66 10.75 3.10
N PRO A 27 -11.56 10.93 4.45
CA PRO A 27 -11.73 12.26 5.03
C PRO A 27 -10.62 13.21 4.60
N LEU A 28 -9.38 12.71 4.52
CA LEU A 28 -8.23 13.46 4.02
C LEU A 28 -8.42 13.81 2.54
N LEU A 29 -8.84 12.84 1.71
CA LEU A 29 -9.08 13.07 0.29
C LEU A 29 -10.19 14.10 0.05
N ALA A 30 -11.28 14.02 0.81
CA ALA A 30 -12.37 14.98 0.75
C ALA A 30 -11.90 16.38 1.16
N PHE A 31 -11.19 16.49 2.28
CA PHE A 31 -10.64 17.76 2.76
C PHE A 31 -9.71 18.42 1.75
N VAL A 32 -8.72 17.66 1.26
CA VAL A 32 -7.77 18.14 0.25
C VAL A 32 -8.46 18.46 -1.07
N GLY A 33 -9.47 17.67 -1.47
CA GLY A 33 -10.28 17.93 -2.66
C GLY A 33 -11.07 19.23 -2.57
N VAL A 34 -11.67 19.53 -1.41
CA VAL A 34 -12.38 20.80 -1.17
C VAL A 34 -11.43 21.99 -1.25
N LEU A 35 -10.25 21.91 -0.62
CA LEU A 35 -9.25 22.97 -0.69
C LEU A 35 -8.76 23.22 -2.12
N TRP A 36 -8.51 22.15 -2.87
CA TRP A 36 -8.11 22.27 -4.26
C TRP A 36 -9.22 22.84 -5.14
N ALA A 37 -10.48 22.41 -4.95
CA ALA A 37 -11.63 22.96 -5.66
C ALA A 37 -11.81 24.46 -5.38
N ALA A 38 -11.68 24.89 -4.12
CA ALA A 38 -11.72 26.31 -3.75
C ALA A 38 -10.59 27.10 -4.42
N ALA A 39 -9.38 26.55 -4.47
CA ALA A 39 -8.23 27.16 -5.15
C ALA A 39 -8.44 27.27 -6.68
N LEU A 40 -9.08 26.27 -7.30
CA LEU A 40 -9.45 26.32 -8.72
C LEU A 40 -10.53 27.38 -9.00
N VAL A 41 -11.53 27.51 -8.13
CA VAL A 41 -12.54 28.58 -8.22
C VAL A 41 -11.87 29.95 -8.09
N TRP A 42 -10.94 30.11 -7.15
CA TRP A 42 -10.16 31.33 -7.00
C TRP A 42 -9.37 31.66 -8.27
N MET A 43 -8.64 30.68 -8.82
CA MET A 43 -7.88 30.83 -10.06
C MET A 43 -8.77 31.26 -11.22
N ALA A 44 -9.95 30.64 -11.36
CA ALA A 44 -10.90 30.99 -12.42
C ALA A 44 -11.45 32.42 -12.31
N ARG A 45 -11.55 32.97 -11.09
CA ARG A 45 -12.08 34.32 -10.86
C ARG A 45 -11.02 35.42 -10.86
N SER A 46 -9.83 35.11 -10.36
CA SER A 46 -8.75 36.09 -10.17
C SER A 46 -7.67 36.04 -11.24
N GLY A 47 -7.55 34.92 -11.96
CA GLY A 47 -6.41 34.62 -12.84
C GLY A 47 -5.16 34.13 -12.10
N ASP A 48 -5.14 34.14 -10.76
CA ASP A 48 -4.00 33.70 -9.95
C ASP A 48 -3.99 32.17 -9.78
N SER A 49 -3.02 31.51 -10.41
CA SER A 49 -2.85 30.05 -10.37
C SER A 49 -2.01 29.55 -9.19
N VAL A 50 -1.41 30.44 -8.40
CA VAL A 50 -0.50 30.06 -7.30
C VAL A 50 -1.22 29.19 -6.26
N PRO A 51 -2.42 29.53 -5.76
CA PRO A 51 -3.11 28.70 -4.77
C PRO A 51 -3.44 27.29 -5.30
N ALA A 52 -3.86 27.18 -6.56
CA ALA A 52 -4.20 25.89 -7.18
C ALA A 52 -2.96 25.01 -7.38
N THR A 53 -1.85 25.62 -7.79
CA THR A 53 -0.55 24.94 -7.96
C THR A 53 -0.02 24.45 -6.62
N MET A 54 -0.07 25.29 -5.59
CA MET A 54 0.37 24.93 -4.24
C MET A 54 -0.50 23.83 -3.63
N ALA A 55 -1.82 23.93 -3.73
CA ALA A 55 -2.74 22.88 -3.28
C ALA A 55 -2.48 21.56 -4.01
N TRP A 56 -2.20 21.60 -5.31
CA TRP A 56 -1.82 20.40 -6.07
C TRP A 56 -0.53 19.77 -5.55
N VAL A 57 0.57 20.54 -5.52
CA VAL A 57 1.91 20.04 -5.20
C VAL A 57 2.04 19.61 -3.75
N LEU A 58 1.44 20.35 -2.81
CA LEU A 58 1.62 20.14 -1.38
C LEU A 58 0.56 19.23 -0.76
N LEU A 59 -0.64 19.14 -1.35
CA LEU A 59 -1.77 18.42 -0.75
C LEU A 59 -2.25 17.27 -1.64
N VAL A 60 -2.77 17.58 -2.84
CA VAL A 60 -3.46 16.60 -3.68
C VAL A 60 -2.52 15.50 -4.14
N LYS A 61 -1.38 15.88 -4.73
CA LYS A 61 -0.39 14.94 -5.26
C LYS A 61 0.19 14.04 -4.16
N PRO A 62 0.66 14.56 -3.00
CA PRO A 62 1.10 13.71 -1.89
C PRO A 62 0.00 12.80 -1.35
N ALA A 63 -1.23 13.28 -1.19
CA ALA A 63 -2.33 12.46 -0.67
C ALA A 63 -2.77 11.35 -1.65
N ALA A 64 -2.94 11.67 -2.93
CA ALA A 64 -3.43 10.72 -3.92
C ALA A 64 -2.32 9.80 -4.46
N LEU A 65 -1.21 10.39 -4.92
CA LEU A 65 -0.14 9.61 -5.58
C LEU A 65 0.90 9.10 -4.61
N GLY A 66 1.16 9.86 -3.53
CA GLY A 66 2.13 9.47 -2.50
C GLY A 66 1.53 8.46 -1.53
N LEU A 67 0.41 8.81 -0.90
CA LEU A 67 -0.21 7.98 0.13
C LEU A 67 -1.11 6.89 -0.48
N VAL A 68 -2.20 7.26 -1.18
CA VAL A 68 -3.18 6.27 -1.66
C VAL A 68 -2.54 5.29 -2.64
N ALA A 69 -1.87 5.80 -3.68
CA ALA A 69 -1.32 4.93 -4.71
C ALA A 69 -0.19 4.02 -4.19
N ALA A 70 0.68 4.51 -3.28
CA ALA A 70 1.74 3.67 -2.72
C ALA A 70 1.17 2.55 -1.83
N PHE A 71 0.23 2.85 -0.93
CA PHE A 71 -0.42 1.82 -0.11
C PHE A 71 -1.27 0.86 -0.95
N ALA A 72 -1.95 1.36 -1.99
CA ALA A 72 -2.69 0.52 -2.91
C ALA A 72 -1.75 -0.44 -3.65
N LEU A 73 -0.60 0.04 -4.13
CA LEU A 73 0.44 -0.78 -4.76
C LEU A 73 0.97 -1.84 -3.77
N HIS A 74 1.28 -1.43 -2.55
CA HIS A 74 1.79 -2.29 -1.48
C HIS A 74 0.86 -3.49 -1.23
N GLU A 75 -0.41 -3.22 -0.89
CA GLU A 75 -1.38 -4.27 -0.57
C GLU A 75 -1.74 -5.10 -1.81
N SER A 76 -1.72 -4.49 -2.99
CA SER A 76 -2.00 -5.22 -4.24
C SER A 76 -0.89 -6.21 -4.59
N ALA A 77 0.37 -5.88 -4.30
CA ALA A 77 1.48 -6.80 -4.51
C ALA A 77 1.35 -8.03 -3.61
N HIS A 78 0.96 -7.86 -2.34
CA HIS A 78 0.63 -8.97 -1.44
C HIS A 78 -0.44 -9.87 -2.03
N VAL A 79 -1.56 -9.30 -2.51
CA VAL A 79 -2.64 -10.07 -3.16
C VAL A 79 -2.15 -10.84 -4.39
N VAL A 80 -1.34 -10.20 -5.25
CA VAL A 80 -0.81 -10.85 -6.47
C VAL A 80 0.04 -12.07 -6.12
N VAL A 81 0.85 -12.00 -5.06
CA VAL A 81 1.66 -13.14 -4.61
C VAL A 81 0.78 -14.20 -3.93
N LEU A 82 -0.17 -13.79 -3.08
CA LEU A 82 -1.09 -14.70 -2.39
C LEU A 82 -1.92 -15.55 -3.35
N LYS A 83 -2.40 -14.96 -4.45
CA LYS A 83 -3.14 -15.70 -5.50
C LYS A 83 -2.34 -16.81 -6.16
N ARG A 84 -1.01 -16.77 -6.10
CA ARG A 84 -0.13 -17.81 -6.67
C ARG A 84 0.08 -18.98 -5.73
N ILE A 85 -0.42 -18.90 -4.50
CA ILE A 85 -0.28 -19.93 -3.48
C ILE A 85 -1.58 -20.74 -3.43
N GLY A 86 -1.57 -21.94 -4.04
CA GLY A 86 -2.78 -22.77 -4.16
C GLY A 86 -3.38 -23.26 -2.84
N THR A 87 -2.64 -23.17 -1.72
CA THR A 87 -3.13 -23.49 -0.37
C THR A 87 -3.83 -22.31 0.31
N VAL A 88 -3.81 -21.11 -0.28
CA VAL A 88 -4.59 -19.94 0.15
C VAL A 88 -5.91 -19.95 -0.59
N THR A 89 -7.01 -20.13 0.15
CA THR A 89 -8.35 -20.30 -0.42
C THR A 89 -9.10 -18.97 -0.51
N HIS A 90 -8.97 -18.16 0.53
CA HIS A 90 -9.62 -16.86 0.63
C HIS A 90 -8.62 -15.79 1.04
N ILE A 91 -8.92 -14.56 0.66
CA ILE A 91 -8.16 -13.39 1.02
C ILE A 91 -9.13 -12.38 1.62
N ALA A 92 -8.94 -12.06 2.90
CA ALA A 92 -9.68 -11.04 3.60
C ALA A 92 -8.98 -9.68 3.45
N VAL A 93 -9.75 -8.66 3.11
CA VAL A 93 -9.29 -7.27 3.21
C VAL A 93 -9.81 -6.70 4.53
N GLU A 94 -8.93 -6.56 5.50
CA GLU A 94 -9.24 -5.98 6.80
C GLU A 94 -8.98 -4.48 6.80
N ARG A 95 -9.95 -3.74 7.34
CA ARG A 95 -9.80 -2.29 7.58
C ARG A 95 -10.04 -2.00 9.06
N THR A 96 -9.09 -1.30 9.67
CA THR A 96 -9.23 -0.67 10.99
C THR A 96 -9.15 0.85 10.83
N VAL A 97 -9.19 1.61 11.93
CA VAL A 97 -9.03 3.08 11.87
C VAL A 97 -7.64 3.51 11.39
N LEU A 98 -6.62 2.64 11.57
CA LEU A 98 -5.23 3.00 11.32
C LEU A 98 -4.58 2.23 10.16
N ARG A 99 -5.20 1.14 9.68
CA ARG A 99 -4.60 0.33 8.60
C ARG A 99 -5.65 -0.33 7.71
N THR A 100 -5.28 -0.50 6.44
CA THR A 100 -5.83 -1.53 5.56
C THR A 100 -4.77 -2.62 5.47
N SER A 101 -5.17 -3.90 5.56
CA SER A 101 -4.25 -5.02 5.46
C SER A 101 -4.94 -6.21 4.82
N VAL A 102 -4.17 -6.98 4.06
CA VAL A 102 -4.64 -8.21 3.43
C VAL A 102 -4.25 -9.41 4.30
N VAL A 103 -5.23 -10.22 4.67
CA VAL A 103 -5.05 -11.42 5.52
C VAL A 103 -5.44 -12.66 4.72
N PRO A 104 -4.51 -13.62 4.51
CA PRO A 104 -4.82 -14.85 3.81
C PRO A 104 -5.49 -15.88 4.73
N GLU A 105 -6.44 -16.64 4.19
CA GLU A 105 -7.04 -17.81 4.83
C GLU A 105 -6.57 -19.08 4.13
N GLY A 106 -5.81 -19.90 4.86
CA GLY A 106 -5.21 -21.12 4.36
C GLY A 106 -3.87 -21.39 5.03
N THR A 107 -3.06 -22.23 4.40
CA THR A 107 -1.72 -22.55 4.89
C THR A 107 -0.66 -21.98 3.97
N MET A 108 0.48 -21.57 4.54
CA MET A 108 1.65 -21.14 3.79
C MET A 108 2.88 -21.75 4.43
N THR A 109 3.81 -22.20 3.59
CA THR A 109 5.18 -22.50 4.02
C THR A 109 5.88 -21.22 4.47
N ALA A 110 6.94 -21.35 5.27
CA ALA A 110 7.75 -20.21 5.69
C ALA A 110 8.30 -19.41 4.49
N ARG A 111 8.77 -20.08 3.45
CA ARG A 111 9.24 -19.42 2.21
C ARG A 111 8.14 -18.61 1.52
N GLN A 112 6.93 -19.16 1.45
CA GLN A 112 5.78 -18.45 0.86
C GLN A 112 5.40 -17.23 1.70
N ALA A 113 5.35 -17.38 3.03
CA ALA A 113 5.07 -16.27 3.94
C ALA A 113 6.13 -15.16 3.85
N ALA A 114 7.42 -15.51 3.73
CA ALA A 114 8.50 -14.57 3.49
C ALA A 114 8.35 -13.86 2.13
N ALA A 115 8.02 -14.60 1.07
CA ALA A 115 7.82 -14.03 -0.26
C ALA A 115 6.64 -13.04 -0.28
N VAL A 116 5.53 -13.36 0.39
CA VAL A 116 4.40 -12.44 0.56
C VAL A 116 4.86 -11.20 1.31
N ALA A 117 5.45 -11.34 2.50
CA ALA A 117 5.91 -10.21 3.31
C ALA A 117 6.85 -9.26 2.57
N LEU A 118 7.72 -9.78 1.68
CA LEU A 118 8.62 -8.95 0.87
C LEU A 118 7.92 -8.24 -0.29
N SER A 119 6.81 -8.77 -0.78
CA SER A 119 6.22 -8.34 -2.06
C SER A 119 5.70 -6.90 -2.04
N GLY A 120 4.95 -6.50 -1.00
CA GLY A 120 4.47 -5.13 -0.81
C GLY A 120 5.60 -4.09 -0.79
N PRO A 121 6.55 -4.19 0.17
CA PRO A 121 7.69 -3.26 0.26
C PRO A 121 8.56 -3.24 -1.00
N SER A 122 8.82 -4.41 -1.61
CA SER A 122 9.68 -4.50 -2.80
C SER A 122 9.03 -3.89 -4.03
N ALA A 123 7.72 -4.06 -4.23
CA ALA A 123 6.99 -3.42 -5.32
C ALA A 123 7.03 -1.89 -5.20
N CYS A 124 6.82 -1.38 -3.99
CA CYS A 124 6.94 0.06 -3.73
C CYS A 124 8.36 0.55 -3.96
N PHE A 125 9.36 -0.15 -3.43
CA PHE A 125 10.76 0.20 -3.61
C PHE A 125 11.14 0.27 -5.09
N ALA A 126 10.70 -0.69 -5.92
CA ALA A 126 10.96 -0.70 -7.35
C ALA A 126 10.38 0.54 -8.05
N VAL A 127 9.12 0.90 -7.78
CA VAL A 127 8.50 2.11 -8.33
C VAL A 127 9.20 3.37 -7.85
N GLY A 128 9.52 3.46 -6.55
CA GLY A 128 10.26 4.57 -5.98
C GLY A 128 11.64 4.75 -6.60
N ALA A 129 12.37 3.66 -6.83
CA ALA A 129 13.67 3.67 -7.48
C ALA A 129 13.58 4.15 -8.93
N VAL A 130 12.57 3.70 -9.70
CA VAL A 130 12.31 4.19 -11.06
C VAL A 130 12.05 5.69 -11.05
N LEU A 131 11.15 6.18 -10.18
CA LEU A 131 10.84 7.62 -10.06
C LEU A 131 12.07 8.46 -9.69
N TRP A 132 12.93 7.95 -8.82
CA TRP A 132 14.15 8.64 -8.39
C TRP A 132 15.21 8.67 -9.48
N LEU A 133 15.56 7.51 -10.06
CA LEU A 133 16.66 7.36 -11.02
C LEU A 133 16.36 8.03 -12.36
N SER A 134 15.10 8.01 -12.80
CA SER A 134 14.67 8.71 -14.01
C SER A 134 14.54 10.23 -13.83
N GLY A 135 14.52 10.71 -12.58
CA GLY A 135 14.27 12.11 -12.27
C GLY A 135 12.82 12.56 -12.52
N LEU A 136 11.89 11.63 -12.80
CA LEU A 136 10.49 11.97 -13.08
C LEU A 136 9.83 12.68 -11.90
N ASP A 137 10.06 12.21 -10.67
CA ASP A 137 9.46 12.82 -9.48
C ASP A 137 10.14 12.40 -8.18
N ARG A 138 11.19 13.12 -7.79
CA ARG A 138 11.95 12.84 -6.56
C ARG A 138 11.15 13.09 -5.28
N SER A 139 10.17 13.98 -5.33
CA SER A 139 9.30 14.22 -4.17
C SER A 139 8.39 13.01 -3.92
N LEU A 140 7.87 12.44 -5.01
CA LEU A 140 6.98 11.30 -4.96
C LEU A 140 7.73 10.01 -4.64
N SER A 141 8.95 9.83 -5.15
CA SER A 141 9.73 8.60 -4.91
C SER A 141 9.93 8.28 -3.43
N TRP A 142 10.06 9.29 -2.57
CA TRP A 142 10.23 9.07 -1.13
C TRP A 142 9.03 8.40 -0.48
N TRP A 143 7.82 8.69 -0.94
CA TRP A 143 6.61 8.00 -0.45
C TRP A 143 6.68 6.50 -0.70
N TYR A 144 7.18 6.11 -1.87
CA TYR A 144 7.33 4.70 -2.26
C TYR A 144 8.52 4.03 -1.56
N LEU A 145 9.69 4.68 -1.54
CA LEU A 145 10.89 4.14 -0.90
C LEU A 145 10.73 3.94 0.60
N ALA A 146 9.97 4.81 1.28
CA ALA A 146 9.71 4.70 2.72
C ALA A 146 9.05 3.37 3.13
N HIS A 147 8.36 2.67 2.21
CA HIS A 147 7.72 1.39 2.52
C HIS A 147 8.72 0.28 2.86
N ILE A 148 10.02 0.44 2.55
CA ILE A 148 11.05 -0.52 2.99
C ILE A 148 11.11 -0.63 4.52
N VAL A 149 10.70 0.42 5.25
CA VAL A 149 10.61 0.43 6.71
C VAL A 149 9.63 -0.62 7.23
N PHE A 150 8.63 -1.04 6.45
CA PHE A 150 7.69 -2.09 6.86
C PHE A 150 8.33 -3.47 6.96
N LEU A 151 9.56 -3.66 6.46
CA LEU A 151 10.35 -4.88 6.70
C LEU A 151 11.02 -4.91 8.08
N LEU A 152 11.02 -3.81 8.83
CA LEU A 152 11.51 -3.81 10.21
C LEU A 152 10.60 -4.68 11.10
N PRO A 153 11.16 -5.37 12.10
CA PRO A 153 10.45 -6.40 12.89
C PRO A 153 9.31 -5.88 13.76
N PHE A 154 9.06 -4.56 13.78
CA PHE A 154 7.96 -3.93 14.50
C PHE A 154 6.67 -3.86 13.65
N PHE A 155 6.79 -3.93 12.33
CA PHE A 155 5.66 -3.83 11.39
C PHE A 155 5.11 -5.21 11.00
N GLY A 156 3.95 -5.23 10.34
CA GLY A 156 3.28 -6.47 9.91
C GLY A 156 4.20 -7.36 9.07
N ASP A 157 4.69 -6.84 7.95
CA ASP A 157 5.53 -7.56 7.00
C ASP A 157 6.85 -8.02 7.65
N GLY A 158 7.55 -7.13 8.36
CA GLY A 158 8.79 -7.48 9.05
C GLY A 158 8.61 -8.55 10.13
N ARG A 159 7.49 -8.55 10.86
CA ARG A 159 7.16 -9.64 11.80
C ARG A 159 6.95 -10.96 11.07
N ALA A 160 6.16 -10.96 9.98
CA ALA A 160 5.90 -12.15 9.17
C ALA A 160 7.20 -12.71 8.55
N LEU A 161 8.07 -11.82 8.03
CA LEU A 161 9.38 -12.19 7.51
C LEU A 161 10.26 -12.80 8.59
N ARG A 162 10.37 -12.16 9.77
CA ARG A 162 11.17 -12.68 10.89
C ARG A 162 10.67 -14.04 11.40
N GLN A 163 9.35 -14.23 11.48
CA GLN A 163 8.76 -15.51 11.87
C GLN A 163 9.08 -16.61 10.85
N SER A 164 8.99 -16.29 9.57
CA SER A 164 9.32 -17.19 8.47
C SER A 164 10.78 -17.64 8.50
N LEU A 165 11.72 -16.70 8.67
CA LEU A 165 13.15 -17.00 8.78
C LEU A 165 13.48 -17.90 9.99
N ARG A 166 12.77 -17.71 11.11
CA ARG A 166 12.95 -18.55 12.32
C ARG A 166 12.40 -19.96 12.13
N ALA A 167 11.29 -20.10 11.41
CA ALA A 167 10.70 -21.40 11.13
C ALA A 167 11.60 -22.24 10.20
N ASP A 168 12.20 -21.61 9.19
CA ASP A 168 13.17 -22.27 8.30
C ASP A 168 14.44 -22.69 9.05
N GLY A 169 14.96 -21.85 9.96
CA GLY A 169 16.12 -22.20 10.78
C GLY A 169 15.89 -23.40 11.69
N LYS A 170 14.72 -23.49 12.33
CA LYS A 170 14.35 -24.66 13.15
C LYS A 170 14.17 -25.95 12.33
N ALA A 171 13.65 -25.84 11.10
CA ALA A 171 13.50 -26.97 10.20
C ALA A 171 14.84 -27.44 9.59
N ALA A 172 15.88 -26.60 9.65
CA ALA A 172 17.25 -26.94 9.25
C ALA A 172 18.06 -27.57 10.40
N ASP A 173 17.84 -27.13 11.65
CA ASP A 173 18.55 -27.60 12.85
C ASP A 173 17.99 -28.92 13.43
N GLY A 174 16.72 -29.24 13.12
CA GLY A 174 16.09 -30.52 13.47
C GLY A 174 16.37 -31.67 12.49
N ARG A 175 17.41 -31.56 11.66
CA ARG A 175 17.87 -32.58 10.71
C ARG A 175 19.26 -33.06 11.04
#